data_AF-A0A256FPC6-F1
#
_entry.id   AF-A0A256FPC6-F1
#
_cell.length_a   1.000
_cell.length_b   1.000
_cell.length_c   1.000
_cell.angle_alpha   90.00
_cell.angle_beta   90.00
_cell.angle_gamma   90.00
#
_symmetry.space_group_name_H-M   'P 1'
#
loop_
_entity.id
_entity.type
_entity.pdbx_description
1 polymer ?
#
loop_
_entity_poly.entity_id
_entity_poly.type
_entity_poly.pdbx_seq_one_letter_code
_entity_poly.pdbx_strand_id
1 'polypeptide(L)'
;MPMDTEAPVADRMIELPEETREFLSQLGKDDIVLMKDGLDIIRSLRTIGRFMRWVILGILAVMLGVVAIYENALKLISYFQK
;
A
#
# COMPACT_ATOMS: atom_id res chain seq x y z
N MET A 1 31.43 17.60 26.73
CA MET A 1 32.13 17.16 25.51
C MET A 1 31.04 16.82 24.50
N PRO A 2 30.91 17.56 23.39
CA PRO A 2 29.97 17.17 22.35
C PRO A 2 30.45 15.83 21.77
N MET A 3 29.59 14.82 21.76
CA MET A 3 29.88 13.55 21.11
C MET A 3 29.89 13.78 19.60
N ASP A 4 31.03 13.53 18.96
CA ASP A 4 31.22 13.46 17.50
C ASP A 4 30.23 12.47 16.89
N THR A 5 29.02 12.95 16.60
CA THR A 5 27.97 12.15 15.95
C THR A 5 28.18 12.13 14.43
N GLU A 6 29.07 12.99 13.91
CA GLU A 6 29.37 13.14 12.49
C GLU A 6 30.39 12.13 11.97
N ALA A 7 31.40 11.77 12.78
CA ALA A 7 32.41 10.75 12.44
C ALA A 7 31.81 9.39 11.99
N PRO A 8 30.80 8.81 12.66
CA PRO A 8 30.21 7.53 12.25
C PRO A 8 29.29 7.61 11.02
N VAL A 9 28.94 8.81 10.54
CA VAL A 9 28.15 9.01 9.31
C VAL A 9 29.07 9.11 8.09
N ALA A 10 30.17 9.83 8.23
CA ALA A 10 31.18 9.97 7.18
C ALA A 10 31.81 8.62 6.80
N ASP A 11 32.19 7.80 7.77
CA ASP A 11 32.72 6.45 7.51
C ASP A 11 31.72 5.56 6.78
N ARG A 12 30.43 5.65 7.14
CA ARG A 12 29.38 4.89 6.47
C ARG A 12 29.15 5.34 5.03
N MET A 13 29.35 6.62 4.70
CA MET A 13 29.24 7.13 3.33
C MET A 13 30.34 6.60 2.40
N ILE A 14 31.52 6.29 2.94
CA ILE A 14 32.66 5.73 2.18
C ILE A 14 32.39 4.27 1.76
N GLU A 15 31.56 3.55 2.52
CA GLU A 15 31.18 2.16 2.22
C GLU A 15 30.06 2.04 1.18
N LEU A 16 29.36 3.14 0.84
CA LEU A 16 28.30 3.08 -0.19
C LEU A 16 28.90 2.92 -1.60
N PRO A 17 28.19 2.19 -2.50
CA PRO A 17 28.48 2.19 -3.92
C PRO A 17 28.54 3.61 -4.50
N GLU A 18 29.41 3.81 -5.48
CA GLU A 18 29.67 5.12 -6.09
C GLU A 18 28.39 5.78 -6.60
N GLU A 19 27.53 5.02 -7.30
CA GLU A 19 26.22 5.48 -7.77
C GLU A 19 25.31 5.98 -6.64
N THR A 20 25.29 5.29 -5.49
CA THR A 20 24.43 5.70 -4.37
C THR A 20 25.00 6.94 -3.68
N ARG A 21 26.32 7.08 -3.60
CA ARG A 21 26.97 8.26 -3.04
C ARG A 21 26.74 9.50 -3.91
N GLU A 22 26.84 9.35 -5.22
CA GLU A 22 26.54 10.40 -6.20
C GLU A 22 25.06 10.80 -6.19
N PHE A 23 24.15 9.83 -6.06
CA PHE A 23 22.73 10.11 -5.92
C PHE A 23 22.42 10.87 -4.61
N LEU A 24 23.02 10.46 -3.49
CA LEU A 24 22.84 11.12 -2.19
C LEU A 24 23.46 12.53 -2.13
N SER A 25 24.53 12.78 -2.88
CA SER A 25 25.16 14.11 -2.93
C SER A 25 24.32 15.14 -3.70
N GLN A 26 23.43 14.68 -4.58
CA GLN A 26 22.51 15.52 -5.35
C GLN A 26 21.21 15.83 -4.61
N LEU A 27 20.91 15.13 -3.52
CA LEU A 27 19.66 15.28 -2.79
C LEU A 27 19.66 16.50 -1.87
N GLY A 28 18.74 17.42 -2.11
CA GLY A 28 18.44 18.51 -1.19
C GLY A 28 17.66 18.04 0.04
N LYS A 29 17.60 18.89 1.07
CA LYS A 29 16.84 18.59 2.29
C LYS A 29 15.36 18.28 2.02
N ASP A 30 14.77 18.99 1.06
CA ASP A 30 13.36 18.84 0.70
C ASP A 30 13.11 17.54 -0.09
N ASP A 31 14.05 17.13 -0.94
CA ASP A 31 13.96 15.89 -1.71
C ASP A 31 14.04 14.66 -0.80
N ILE A 32 14.86 14.71 0.26
CA ILE A 32 14.96 13.65 1.26
C ILE A 32 13.62 13.45 1.98
N VAL A 33 12.95 14.55 2.35
CA VAL A 33 11.63 14.49 2.99
C VAL A 33 10.61 13.89 2.04
N LEU A 34 10.59 14.34 0.78
CA LEU A 34 9.68 13.83 -0.24
C LEU A 34 9.89 12.33 -0.52
N MET A 35 11.15 11.88 -0.59
CA MET A 35 11.48 10.46 -0.77
C MET A 35 11.04 9.62 0.42
N LYS A 36 11.26 10.10 1.66
CA LYS A 36 10.81 9.41 2.87
C LYS A 36 9.29 9.22 2.86
N ASP A 37 8.57 10.30 2.55
CA ASP A 37 7.11 10.27 2.54
C ASP A 37 6.57 9.40 1.38
N GLY A 38 7.24 9.43 0.22
CA GLY A 38 6.95 8.54 -0.92
C GLY A 38 7.14 7.06 -0.58
N LEU A 39 8.19 6.70 0.14
CA LEU A 39 8.43 5.33 0.59
C LEU A 39 7.36 4.83 1.56
N ASP A 40 6.88 5.69 2.47
CA ASP A 40 5.81 5.35 3.40
C ASP A 40 4.47 5.14 2.67
N ILE A 41 4.19 5.93 1.62
CA ILE A 41 3.03 5.73 0.75
C ILE A 41 3.12 4.38 0.04
N ILE A 42 4.26 4.04 -0.57
CA ILE A 42 4.44 2.76 -1.27
C ILE A 42 4.30 1.58 -0.31
N ARG A 43 4.87 1.68 0.90
CA ARG A 43 4.75 0.63 1.93
C ARG A 43 3.29 0.42 2.35
N SER A 44 2.54 1.51 2.49
CA SER A 44 1.11 1.49 2.82
C SER A 44 0.27 0.89 1.68
N LEU A 45 0.53 1.30 0.43
CA LEU A 45 -0.15 0.77 -0.77
C LEU A 45 0.13 -0.72 -0.99
N ARG A 46 1.37 -1.18 -0.74
CA ARG A 46 1.73 -2.60 -0.83
C ARG A 46 0.91 -3.45 0.15
N THR A 47 0.57 -2.90 1.31
CA THR A 47 -0.29 -3.57 2.31
C THR A 47 -1.75 -3.63 1.84
N ILE A 48 -2.24 -2.55 1.22
CA ILE A 48 -3.64 -2.41 0.77
C ILE A 48 -3.96 -3.22 -0.49
N GLY A 49 -2.98 -3.43 -1.39
CA GLY A 49 -3.20 -4.07 -2.67
C GLY A 49 -3.82 -5.48 -2.58
N ARG A 50 -3.37 -6.29 -1.61
CA ARG A 50 -3.95 -7.65 -1.41
C ARG A 50 -5.37 -7.59 -0.87
N PHE A 51 -5.65 -6.65 0.04
CA PHE A 51 -7.00 -6.45 0.59
C PHE A 51 -7.97 -6.02 -0.51
N MET A 52 -7.55 -5.14 -1.42
CA MET A 52 -8.42 -4.59 -2.45
C MET A 52 -8.94 -5.64 -3.44
N ARG A 53 -8.15 -6.68 -3.73
CA ARG A 53 -8.62 -7.85 -4.50
C ARG A 53 -9.83 -8.52 -3.85
N TRP A 54 -9.80 -8.70 -2.53
CA TRP A 54 -10.89 -9.31 -1.78
C TRP A 54 -12.11 -8.40 -1.67
N VAL A 55 -11.91 -7.09 -1.58
CA VAL A 55 -12.99 -6.10 -1.62
C VAL A 55 -13.75 -6.20 -2.95
N ILE A 56 -13.04 -6.20 -4.08
CA ILE A 56 -13.66 -6.31 -5.41
C ILE A 56 -14.45 -7.62 -5.53
N LEU A 57 -13.85 -8.74 -5.14
CA LEU A 57 -14.53 -10.04 -5.16
C LEU A 57 -15.74 -10.06 -4.22
N GLY A 58 -15.65 -9.44 -3.06
CA GLY A 58 -16.74 -9.32 -2.10
C GLY A 58 -17.92 -8.53 -2.67
N ILE A 59 -17.66 -7.40 -3.32
CA ILE A 59 -18.70 -6.60 -3.98
C ILE A 59 -19.40 -7.42 -5.08
N LEU A 60 -18.65 -8.12 -5.92
CA LEU A 60 -19.21 -8.97 -6.97
C LEU A 60 -20.05 -10.11 -6.37
N ALA A 61 -19.56 -10.77 -5.32
CA ALA A 61 -20.27 -11.84 -4.64
C ALA A 61 -21.59 -11.34 -4.00
N VAL A 62 -21.58 -10.14 -3.40
CA VAL A 62 -22.78 -9.53 -2.83
C VAL A 62 -23.80 -9.21 -3.92
N MET A 63 -23.39 -8.61 -5.04
CA MET A 63 -24.30 -8.32 -6.16
C MET A 63 -24.98 -9.59 -6.68
N LEU A 64 -24.20 -10.63 -6.97
CA LEU A 64 -24.72 -11.90 -7.46
C LEU A 64 -25.60 -12.59 -6.41
N GLY A 65 -25.20 -12.55 -5.15
CA GLY A 65 -25.95 -13.13 -4.03
C GLY A 65 -27.32 -12.47 -3.83
N VAL A 66 -27.39 -11.14 -3.87
CA VAL A 66 -28.65 -10.39 -3.72
C VAL A 66 -29.62 -10.74 -4.85
N VAL A 67 -29.15 -10.75 -6.10
CA VAL A 67 -29.99 -11.11 -7.25
C VAL A 67 -30.50 -12.56 -7.12
N ALA A 68 -29.62 -13.50 -6.78
CA ALA A 68 -30.00 -14.90 -6.60
C ALA A 68 -31.01 -15.10 -5.45
N ILE A 69 -30.83 -14.40 -4.33
CA ILE A 69 -31.78 -14.45 -3.20
C ILE A 69 -33.13 -13.89 -3.62
N TYR A 70 -33.15 -12.75 -4.32
CA TYR A 70 -34.38 -12.12 -4.78
C TYR A 70 -35.19 -13.04 -5.71
N GLU A 71 -34.54 -13.61 -6.72
CA GLU A 71 -35.20 -14.54 -7.66
C GLU A 71 -35.75 -15.78 -6.94
N ASN A 72 -34.99 -16.35 -6.01
CA ASN A 72 -35.42 -17.54 -5.27
C ASN A 72 -36.54 -17.23 -4.27
N ALA A 73 -36.52 -16.07 -3.63
CA ALA A 73 -37.60 -15.63 -2.74
C ALA A 73 -38.91 -15.46 -3.51
N LEU A 74 -38.88 -14.82 -4.70
CA LEU A 74 -40.05 -14.70 -5.56
C LEU A 74 -40.59 -16.06 -6.01
N LYS A 75 -39.71 -16.97 -6.44
CA LYS A 75 -40.10 -18.34 -6.79
C LYS A 75 -40.79 -19.03 -5.61
N LEU A 76 -40.20 -18.96 -4.42
CA LEU A 76 -40.77 -19.56 -3.21
C LEU A 76 -42.17 -19.00 -2.89
N ILE A 77 -42.33 -17.68 -2.90
CA ILE A 77 -43.63 -17.02 -2.66
C ILE A 77 -44.67 -17.46 -3.70
N SER A 78 -44.29 -17.51 -4.98
CA SER A 78 -45.21 -17.95 -6.05
C SER A 78 -45.69 -19.39 -5.90
N TYR A 79 -44.88 -20.28 -5.31
CA TYR A 79 -45.31 -21.65 -5.01
C TYR A 79 -46.34 -21.70 -3.88
N PHE A 80 -46.26 -20.80 -2.90
CA PHE A 80 -47.23 -20.72 -1.80
C PHE A 80 -48.51 -19.95 -2.16
N GLN A 81 -48.49 -19.15 -3.23
CA GLN A 81 -49.67 -18.47 -3.77
C GLN A 81 -50.43 -19.30 -4.82
N LYS A 82 -49.95 -20.51 -5.16
CA LYS A 82 -50.69 -21.52 -5.91
C LYS A 82 -51.51 -22.39 -4.98
#